data_AF-A0AAD3MMS3-F1
#
_entry.id   AF-A0AAD3MMS3-F1
#
_cell.length_a   1.000
_cell.length_b   1.000
_cell.length_c   1.000
_cell.angle_alpha   90.00
_cell.angle_beta   90.00
_cell.angle_gamma   90.00
#
_symmetry.space_group_name_H-M   'P 1'
#
loop_
_entity.id
_entity.type
_entity.pdbx_description
1 polymer ?
#
loop_
_entity_poly.entity_id
_entity_poly.type
_entity_poly.pdbx_seq_one_letter_code
_entity_poly.pdbx_strand_id
1 'polypeptide(L)'
;MPLPNILCIAKDPISAKSMEELKRLLLLILGCAVQCERKEEMIEKIKLLNIETQAAIVSHIQEVTHNQQNVLDLSWLEEGAELTPEELEPLSRNMATSLRQLIDQRDKASEVIVDLTQERDYLFSEQPQEGCRNLGLSSQERGQSSGGVGVNDGGSAVTVSGLTKEEKQHLSVELADTKAKLRRYRQELEEKTEQLMDSKHEVERLDQELQRLKQENQSLSCEARSVRVYRDEVDSLRERAARVDRLENELTRCKEKLNDVHFYKTRVEELREDNLTLMETKMLLEEQLSASRGRFEKLHTLEKDNLLLRAKIHDLEMERDNERRRLEELVEENMLLEIGQKQSMNESAHLGWELEQLTKNHDNTNTETRKSLVHELNECVSSRVLKLEKENRELQASIERLKEENHVLQEQQLHTQELDRGEPES
;
A
#
# COMPACT_ATOMS: atom_id res chain seq x y z
N MET A 1 10.33 41.34 -9.97
CA MET A 1 11.36 42.34 -10.33
C MET A 1 12.37 41.69 -11.28
N PRO A 2 12.84 42.34 -12.36
CA PRO A 2 13.91 41.78 -13.19
C PRO A 2 15.24 41.74 -12.40
N LEU A 3 16.10 40.77 -12.70
CA LEU A 3 17.41 40.66 -12.07
C LEU A 3 18.31 41.87 -12.42
N PRO A 4 19.13 42.37 -11.48
CA PRO A 4 20.06 43.46 -11.76
C PRO A 4 21.10 43.09 -12.83
N ASN A 5 21.36 43.99 -13.77
CA ASN A 5 22.37 43.76 -14.80
C ASN A 5 23.78 44.09 -14.29
N ILE A 6 24.45 43.09 -13.73
CA ILE A 6 25.79 43.21 -13.13
C ILE A 6 26.85 43.63 -14.17
N LEU A 7 26.69 43.19 -15.43
CA LEU A 7 27.62 43.58 -16.50
C LEU A 7 27.54 45.07 -16.83
N CYS A 8 26.35 45.67 -16.76
CA CYS A 8 26.20 47.12 -16.91
C CYS A 8 26.97 47.85 -15.80
N ILE A 9 26.81 47.40 -14.56
CA ILE A 9 27.50 47.97 -13.39
C ILE A 9 29.02 47.83 -13.54
N ALA A 10 29.51 46.67 -13.98
CA ALA A 10 30.93 46.39 -14.15
C ALA A 10 31.59 47.20 -15.27
N LYS A 11 30.85 47.50 -16.36
CA LYS A 11 31.37 48.27 -17.51
C LYS A 11 31.52 49.75 -17.19
N ASP A 12 30.57 50.35 -16.48
CA ASP A 12 30.62 51.77 -16.10
C ASP A 12 29.81 52.04 -14.80
N PRO A 13 30.43 51.95 -13.62
CA PRO A 13 29.73 51.99 -12.34
C PRO A 13 29.14 53.36 -11.98
N ILE A 14 29.60 54.44 -12.61
CA ILE A 14 29.20 55.82 -12.27
C ILE A 14 28.07 56.31 -13.21
N SER A 15 27.80 55.60 -14.31
CA SER A 15 26.70 55.94 -15.21
C SER A 15 25.34 55.94 -14.50
N ALA A 16 24.42 56.79 -14.96
CA ALA A 16 23.04 56.83 -14.46
C ALA A 16 22.35 55.45 -14.58
N LYS A 17 22.62 54.72 -15.67
CA LYS A 17 22.09 53.37 -15.90
C LYS A 17 22.61 52.38 -14.86
N SER A 18 23.90 52.39 -14.57
CA SER A 18 24.48 51.52 -13.54
C SER A 18 24.01 51.87 -12.14
N MET A 19 23.72 53.14 -11.87
CA MET A 19 23.14 53.57 -10.59
C MET A 19 21.72 53.01 -10.41
N GLU A 20 20.92 52.95 -11.49
CA GLU A 20 19.61 52.29 -11.48
C GLU A 20 19.73 50.78 -11.23
N GLU A 21 20.70 50.10 -11.87
CA GLU A 21 20.95 48.67 -11.64
C GLU A 21 21.49 48.42 -10.22
N LEU A 22 22.30 49.31 -9.66
CA LEU A 22 22.78 49.25 -8.28
C LEU A 22 21.63 49.42 -7.29
N LYS A 23 20.68 50.30 -7.58
CA LYS A 23 19.44 50.43 -6.79
C LYS A 23 18.62 49.13 -6.82
N ARG A 24 18.50 48.47 -7.98
CA ARG A 24 17.84 47.16 -8.07
C ARG A 24 18.59 46.09 -7.28
N LEU A 25 19.92 46.10 -7.32
CA LEU A 25 20.74 45.19 -6.51
C LEU A 25 20.52 45.41 -5.02
N LEU A 26 20.47 46.68 -4.57
CA LEU A 26 20.18 47.02 -3.18
C LEU A 26 18.79 46.55 -2.76
N LEU A 27 17.77 46.76 -3.60
CA LEU A 27 16.41 46.28 -3.35
C LEU A 27 16.36 44.75 -3.24
N LEU A 28 17.08 44.03 -4.10
CA LEU A 28 17.17 42.57 -4.03
C LEU A 28 17.81 42.11 -2.71
N ILE A 29 18.93 42.72 -2.33
CA ILE A 29 19.63 42.41 -1.07
C ILE A 29 18.70 42.68 0.12
N LEU A 30 18.03 43.83 0.15
CA LEU A 30 17.07 44.18 1.21
C LEU A 30 15.91 43.17 1.28
N GLY A 31 15.36 42.78 0.13
CA GLY A 31 14.34 41.74 0.03
C GLY A 31 14.78 40.42 0.65
N CYS A 32 15.99 39.94 0.30
CA CYS A 32 16.57 38.75 0.91
C CYS A 32 16.79 38.91 2.41
N ALA A 33 17.23 40.09 2.86
CA ALA A 33 17.51 40.38 4.25
C ALA A 33 16.26 40.38 5.15
N VAL A 34 15.12 40.82 4.62
CA VAL A 34 13.85 40.87 5.38
C VAL A 34 13.02 39.59 5.27
N GLN A 35 13.28 38.76 4.26
CA GLN A 35 12.61 37.46 4.04
C GLN A 35 13.40 36.25 4.56
N CYS A 36 14.63 36.43 5.04
CA CYS A 36 15.42 35.33 5.59
C CYS A 36 14.97 34.94 7.02
N GLU A 37 15.35 33.75 7.45
CA GLU A 37 15.06 33.23 8.80
C GLU A 37 15.64 34.12 9.92
N ARG A 38 16.71 34.87 9.62
CA ARG A 38 17.41 35.77 10.55
C ARG A 38 17.00 37.24 10.40
N LYS A 39 15.79 37.51 9.93
CA LYS A 39 15.27 38.88 9.68
C LYS A 39 15.40 39.82 10.89
N GLU A 40 15.22 39.30 12.11
CA GLU A 40 15.28 40.09 13.34
C GLU A 40 16.67 40.72 13.56
N GLU A 41 17.74 39.94 13.38
CA GLU A 41 19.10 40.45 13.49
C GLU A 41 19.41 41.52 12.44
N MET A 42 18.85 41.37 11.24
CA MET A 42 19.05 42.35 10.18
C MET A 42 18.32 43.66 10.47
N ILE A 43 17.11 43.57 11.05
CA ILE A 43 16.35 44.73 11.53
C ILE A 43 17.13 45.47 12.62
N GLU A 44 17.76 44.75 13.56
CA GLU A 44 18.61 45.36 14.59
C GLU A 44 19.80 46.11 13.99
N LYS A 45 20.47 45.53 12.98
CA LYS A 45 21.55 46.21 12.26
C LYS A 45 21.08 47.47 11.54
N ILE A 46 19.90 47.44 10.91
CA ILE A 46 19.32 48.62 10.26
C ILE A 46 19.02 49.72 11.28
N LYS A 47 18.54 49.36 12.48
CA LYS A 47 18.28 50.30 13.59
C LYS A 47 19.53 51.01 14.13
N LEU A 48 20.74 50.51 13.83
CA LEU A 48 22.00 51.15 14.21
C LEU A 48 22.42 52.26 13.22
N LEU A 49 21.79 52.35 12.05
CA LEU A 49 22.07 53.39 11.06
C LEU A 49 21.50 54.74 11.50
N ASN A 50 21.93 55.83 10.87
CA ASN A 50 21.35 57.15 11.07
C ASN A 50 19.89 57.23 10.56
N ILE A 51 19.10 58.12 11.18
CA ILE A 51 17.64 58.22 10.97
C ILE A 51 17.27 58.45 9.50
N GLU A 52 18.02 59.27 8.77
CA GLU A 52 17.77 59.55 7.34
C GLU A 52 17.93 58.29 6.47
N THR A 53 18.98 57.52 6.71
CA THR A 53 19.23 56.26 5.98
C THR A 53 18.25 55.18 6.40
N GLN A 54 17.85 55.12 7.66
CA GLN A 54 16.76 54.23 8.11
C GLN A 54 15.46 54.54 7.34
N ALA A 55 15.05 55.80 7.27
CA ALA A 55 13.83 56.19 6.57
C ALA A 55 13.87 55.83 5.08
N ALA A 56 15.01 56.05 4.41
CA ALA A 56 15.21 55.66 3.02
C ALA A 56 15.14 54.14 2.82
N ILE A 57 15.78 53.35 3.70
CA ILE A 57 15.76 51.89 3.66
C ILE A 57 14.35 51.36 3.91
N VAL A 58 13.60 51.92 4.86
CA VAL A 58 12.21 51.50 5.15
C VAL A 58 11.31 51.67 3.93
N SER A 59 11.44 52.78 3.19
CA SER A 59 10.71 53.01 1.94
C SER A 59 11.02 51.92 0.90
N HIS A 60 12.29 51.55 0.76
CA HIS A 60 12.72 50.49 -0.16
C HIS A 60 12.34 49.08 0.29
N ILE A 61 12.30 48.80 1.59
CA ILE A 61 11.77 47.55 2.13
C ILE A 61 10.28 47.44 1.81
N GLN A 62 9.50 48.51 2.03
CA GLN A 62 8.07 48.52 1.69
C GLN A 62 7.83 48.28 0.19
N GLU A 63 8.67 48.86 -0.67
CA GLU A 63 8.62 48.65 -2.13
C GLU A 63 8.77 47.16 -2.52
N VAL A 64 9.63 46.41 -1.83
CA VAL A 64 9.87 44.99 -2.12
C VAL A 64 8.95 44.03 -1.38
N THR A 65 8.45 44.40 -0.19
CA THR A 65 7.58 43.52 0.63
C THR A 65 6.10 43.68 0.34
N HIS A 66 5.64 44.84 -0.16
CA HIS A 66 4.21 45.09 -0.35
C HIS A 66 3.68 44.54 -1.68
N ASN A 67 4.55 44.19 -2.62
CA ASN A 67 4.16 43.60 -3.89
C ASN A 67 4.18 42.06 -3.79
N GLN A 68 3.00 41.46 -3.69
CA GLN A 68 2.81 40.01 -3.61
C GLN A 68 3.37 39.22 -4.81
N GLN A 69 3.67 39.87 -5.94
CA GLN A 69 4.34 39.22 -7.07
C GLN A 69 5.86 39.11 -6.89
N ASN A 70 6.45 39.90 -5.99
CA ASN A 70 7.88 39.90 -5.69
C ASN A 70 8.22 39.09 -4.43
N VAL A 71 7.22 38.71 -3.64
CA VAL A 71 7.38 37.97 -2.39
C VAL A 71 6.67 36.64 -2.54
N LEU A 72 7.42 35.55 -2.48
CA LEU A 72 6.82 34.22 -2.36
C LEU A 72 6.58 33.97 -0.88
N ASP A 73 5.31 34.05 -0.46
CA ASP A 73 4.92 33.65 0.88
C ASP A 73 5.11 32.14 1.01
N LEU A 74 5.92 31.71 1.97
CA LEU A 74 6.24 30.32 2.27
C LEU A 74 5.63 29.85 3.60
N SER A 75 4.77 30.67 4.22
CA SER A 75 4.08 30.33 5.48
C SER A 75 3.25 29.04 5.38
N TRP A 76 2.80 28.66 4.18
CA TRP A 76 2.12 27.39 3.91
C TRP A 76 3.01 26.14 4.02
N LEU A 77 4.34 26.30 4.05
CA LEU A 77 5.30 25.22 4.22
C LEU A 77 5.61 24.95 5.71
N GLU A 78 5.14 25.81 6.62
CA GLU A 78 5.33 25.63 8.06
C GLU A 78 4.45 24.47 8.59
N GLU A 79 5.03 23.67 9.48
CA GLU A 79 4.42 22.43 9.98
C GLU A 79 3.15 22.75 10.79
N GLY A 80 1.97 22.36 10.28
CA GLY A 80 0.68 22.60 10.93
C GLY A 80 -0.22 23.67 10.27
N ALA A 81 0.17 24.22 9.12
CA ALA A 81 -0.68 25.15 8.37
C ALA A 81 -1.87 24.43 7.70
N GLU A 82 -3.08 24.59 8.27
CA GLU A 82 -4.33 24.16 7.61
C GLU A 82 -4.75 25.21 6.57
N LEU A 83 -4.39 24.97 5.31
CA LEU A 83 -4.85 25.83 4.20
C LEU A 83 -6.30 25.52 3.86
N THR A 84 -7.15 26.55 3.88
CA THR A 84 -8.54 26.37 3.44
C THR A 84 -8.59 26.20 1.91
N PRO A 85 -9.58 25.45 1.37
CA PRO A 85 -9.74 25.28 -0.07
C PRO A 85 -9.89 26.60 -0.84
N GLU A 86 -10.42 27.65 -0.19
CA GLU A 86 -10.62 28.98 -0.77
C GLU A 86 -9.31 29.77 -0.93
N GLU A 87 -8.32 29.50 -0.08
CA GLU A 87 -6.98 30.14 -0.12
C GLU A 87 -6.01 29.40 -1.06
N LEU A 88 -6.25 28.11 -1.29
CA LEU A 88 -5.39 27.26 -2.12
C LEU A 88 -5.43 27.64 -3.61
N GLU A 89 -6.58 28.02 -4.13
CA GLU A 89 -6.75 28.39 -5.54
C GLU A 89 -5.98 29.68 -5.94
N PRO A 90 -6.09 30.81 -5.21
CA PRO A 90 -5.28 32.00 -5.50
C PRO A 90 -3.79 31.75 -5.26
N LEU A 91 -3.42 30.99 -4.22
CA LEU A 91 -2.02 30.63 -3.94
C LEU A 91 -1.41 29.82 -5.10
N SER A 92 -2.07 28.74 -5.53
CA SER A 92 -1.59 27.89 -6.62
C SER A 92 -1.51 28.64 -7.95
N ARG A 93 -2.45 29.55 -8.24
CA ARG A 93 -2.41 30.43 -9.41
C ARG A 93 -1.20 31.37 -9.35
N ASN A 94 -0.93 31.97 -8.20
CA ASN A 94 0.22 32.86 -8.00
C ASN A 94 1.55 32.08 -8.10
N MET A 95 1.62 30.88 -7.53
CA MET A 95 2.80 30.01 -7.68
C MET A 95 3.03 29.63 -9.14
N ALA A 96 1.97 29.28 -9.88
CA ALA A 96 2.08 28.93 -11.29
C ALA A 96 2.57 30.11 -12.16
N THR A 97 2.12 31.34 -11.87
CA THR A 97 2.59 32.54 -12.59
C THR A 97 4.04 32.86 -12.22
N SER A 98 4.43 32.79 -10.94
CA SER A 98 5.82 32.98 -10.50
C SER A 98 6.76 31.94 -11.12
N LEU A 99 6.37 30.66 -11.15
CA LEU A 99 7.16 29.59 -11.78
C LEU A 99 7.34 29.83 -13.28
N ARG A 100 6.27 30.25 -13.98
CA ARG A 100 6.36 30.58 -15.40
C ARG A 100 7.30 31.75 -15.65
N GLN A 101 7.22 32.81 -14.84
CA GLN A 101 8.13 33.95 -14.93
C GLN A 101 9.59 33.55 -14.67
N LEU A 102 9.85 32.66 -13.71
CA LEU A 102 11.19 32.15 -13.45
C LEU A 102 11.75 31.32 -14.61
N ILE A 103 10.91 30.51 -15.26
CA ILE A 103 11.29 29.77 -16.47
C ILE A 103 11.64 30.75 -17.60
N ASP A 104 10.80 31.75 -17.85
CA ASP A 104 11.05 32.77 -18.88
C ASP A 104 12.34 33.56 -18.60
N GLN A 105 12.60 33.90 -17.32
CA GLN A 105 13.82 34.59 -16.91
C GLN A 105 15.07 33.72 -17.07
N ARG A 106 14.99 32.44 -16.70
CA ARG A 106 16.06 31.45 -16.90
C ARG A 106 16.40 31.32 -18.39
N ASP A 107 15.38 31.21 -19.25
CA ASP A 107 15.58 31.01 -20.68
C ASP A 107 16.25 32.24 -21.32
N LYS A 108 15.81 33.45 -20.95
CA LYS A 108 16.47 34.70 -21.36
C LYS A 108 17.91 34.80 -20.86
N ALA A 109 18.17 34.42 -19.60
CA ALA A 109 19.53 34.43 -19.06
C ALA A 109 20.42 33.42 -19.80
N SER A 110 19.89 32.25 -20.16
CA SER A 110 20.58 31.25 -20.97
C SER A 110 20.92 31.77 -22.36
N GLU A 111 20.01 32.50 -23.01
CA GLU A 111 20.24 33.15 -24.30
C GLU A 111 21.39 34.16 -24.21
N VAL A 112 21.38 35.04 -23.21
CA VAL A 112 22.47 36.01 -22.97
C VAL A 112 23.81 35.32 -22.69
N ILE A 113 23.82 34.21 -21.94
CA ILE A 113 25.04 33.44 -21.70
C ILE A 113 25.59 32.88 -23.01
N VAL A 114 24.73 32.35 -23.87
CA VAL A 114 25.14 31.84 -25.20
C VAL A 114 25.71 32.98 -26.04
N ASP A 115 25.05 34.13 -26.12
CA ASP A 115 25.53 35.29 -26.88
C ASP A 115 26.90 35.77 -26.39
N LEU A 116 27.08 35.92 -25.07
CA LEU A 116 28.36 36.33 -24.48
C LEU A 116 29.45 35.27 -24.68
N THR A 117 29.09 33.99 -24.67
CA THR A 117 30.01 32.88 -24.93
C THR A 117 30.48 32.92 -26.39
N GLN A 118 29.57 33.20 -27.33
CA GLN A 118 29.90 33.38 -28.74
C GLN A 118 30.76 34.62 -28.98
N GLU A 119 30.43 35.76 -28.35
CA GLU A 119 31.24 36.99 -28.44
C GLU A 119 32.66 36.75 -27.91
N ARG A 120 32.78 36.06 -26.77
CA ARG A 120 34.08 35.63 -26.21
C ARG A 120 34.85 34.76 -27.20
N ASP A 121 34.21 33.74 -27.79
CA ASP A 121 34.86 32.81 -28.72
C ASP A 121 35.25 33.48 -30.04
N TYR A 122 34.43 34.42 -30.51
CA TYR A 122 34.74 35.27 -31.65
C TYR A 122 35.97 36.12 -31.38
N LEU A 123 36.05 36.81 -30.23
CA LEU A 123 37.21 37.61 -29.84
C LEU A 123 38.47 36.75 -29.64
N PHE A 124 38.34 35.52 -29.11
CA PHE A 124 39.46 34.57 -29.05
C PHE A 124 39.90 34.09 -30.43
N SER A 125 38.98 33.97 -31.39
CA SER A 125 39.28 33.58 -32.77
C SER A 125 39.87 34.71 -33.61
N GLU A 126 39.55 35.97 -33.31
CA GLU A 126 40.11 37.14 -33.99
C GLU A 126 41.48 37.56 -33.45
N GLN A 127 41.92 36.99 -32.33
CA GLN A 127 43.26 37.24 -31.79
C GLN A 127 44.31 36.56 -32.71
N PRO A 128 45.21 37.31 -33.39
CA PRO A 128 46.17 36.71 -34.30
C PRO A 128 47.10 35.75 -33.57
N GLN A 129 47.25 34.52 -34.09
CA GLN A 129 48.37 33.64 -33.77
C GLN A 129 49.70 34.27 -34.24
N GLU A 130 50.22 35.28 -33.54
CA GLU A 130 51.60 35.76 -33.75
C GLU A 130 52.64 35.02 -32.88
N GLY A 131 52.24 33.98 -32.15
CA GLY A 131 53.16 33.29 -31.23
C GLY A 131 53.78 31.98 -31.74
N CYS A 132 53.18 31.28 -32.69
CA CYS A 132 53.53 29.87 -32.92
C CYS A 132 53.16 29.38 -34.33
N ARG A 133 53.99 29.69 -35.33
CA ARG A 133 54.41 28.77 -36.42
C ARG A 133 55.28 29.50 -37.45
N ASN A 134 56.34 28.81 -37.90
CA ASN A 134 57.27 29.11 -39.00
C ASN A 134 58.50 29.95 -38.53
N LEU A 135 59.78 29.56 -38.71
CA LEU A 135 60.44 28.70 -39.68
C LEU A 135 61.70 28.03 -39.10
N GLY A 136 61.90 26.75 -39.41
CA GLY A 136 63.23 26.22 -39.67
C GLY A 136 63.72 26.68 -41.05
N LEU A 137 65.04 26.58 -41.24
CA LEU A 137 65.85 26.89 -42.43
C LEU A 137 66.63 28.21 -42.35
N SER A 138 67.94 27.99 -42.16
CA SER A 138 69.05 28.58 -42.93
C SER A 138 69.19 30.09 -43.00
N SER A 139 70.32 30.53 -42.47
CA SER A 139 71.28 31.45 -43.10
C SER A 139 70.72 32.41 -44.15
N GLN A 140 70.60 33.67 -43.77
CA GLN A 140 70.83 34.76 -44.72
C GLN A 140 71.52 35.91 -43.98
N GLU A 141 72.83 35.99 -44.19
CA GLU A 141 73.63 37.18 -43.96
C GLU A 141 72.99 38.37 -44.70
N ARG A 142 72.71 39.47 -43.99
CA ARG A 142 72.60 40.82 -44.56
C ARG A 142 72.99 41.85 -43.51
N GLY A 143 74.29 42.01 -43.32
CA GLY A 143 74.87 43.27 -42.86
C GLY A 143 75.19 44.13 -44.09
N GLN A 144 74.39 45.16 -44.33
CA GLN A 144 74.72 46.23 -45.27
C GLN A 144 75.47 47.35 -44.55
N SER A 145 76.50 47.82 -45.24
CA SER A 145 77.04 49.17 -45.22
C SER A 145 77.81 49.60 -43.96
N SER A 146 79.08 49.94 -44.19
CA SER A 146 79.54 51.33 -44.28
C SER A 146 80.87 51.52 -43.57
N GLY A 147 81.80 52.17 -44.26
CA GLY A 147 82.92 52.85 -43.60
C GLY A 147 84.24 52.08 -43.53
N GLY A 148 84.80 51.72 -44.68
CA GLY A 148 86.19 51.28 -44.80
C GLY A 148 86.95 52.10 -45.84
N VAL A 149 86.86 53.44 -45.77
CA VAL A 149 87.78 54.31 -46.52
C VAL A 149 89.15 54.16 -45.88
N GLY A 150 90.01 53.36 -46.51
CA GLY A 150 91.43 53.34 -46.22
C GLY A 150 92.01 54.71 -46.52
N VAL A 151 92.22 55.48 -45.45
CA VAL A 151 92.93 56.75 -45.49
C VAL A 151 94.39 56.47 -45.81
N ASN A 152 94.82 57.01 -46.95
CA ASN A 152 96.22 57.31 -47.25
C ASN A 152 96.87 58.04 -46.07
N ASP A 153 97.97 57.50 -45.55
CA ASP A 153 99.13 58.24 -45.05
C ASP A 153 100.25 57.20 -44.89
N GLY A 154 101.48 57.35 -45.36
CA GLY A 154 102.27 58.51 -45.72
C GLY A 154 103.71 58.11 -45.39
N GLY A 155 104.56 58.01 -46.40
CA GLY A 155 105.94 57.53 -46.24
C GLY A 155 106.82 57.87 -47.44
N SER A 156 106.62 59.06 -48.00
CA SER A 156 107.47 59.63 -49.03
C SER A 156 108.79 60.08 -48.40
N ALA A 157 109.89 59.39 -48.72
CA ALA A 157 111.24 59.86 -48.42
C ALA A 157 111.63 60.93 -49.46
N VAL A 158 111.12 62.15 -49.28
CA VAL A 158 111.64 63.35 -49.93
C VAL A 158 112.60 64.02 -48.96
N THR A 159 113.89 63.92 -49.25
CA THR A 159 114.90 64.76 -48.61
C THR A 159 114.82 66.17 -49.20
N VAL A 160 114.05 67.04 -48.54
CA VAL A 160 114.05 68.48 -48.79
C VAL A 160 115.34 69.06 -48.20
N SER A 161 116.15 69.63 -49.08
CA SER A 161 117.32 70.44 -48.76
C SER A 161 116.87 71.79 -48.19
N GLY A 162 117.41 72.19 -47.04
CA GLY A 162 117.38 73.56 -46.51
C GLY A 162 116.11 74.01 -45.76
N LEU A 163 115.98 73.69 -44.47
CA LEU A 163 115.05 74.34 -43.53
C LEU A 163 115.81 74.95 -42.35
N THR A 164 115.32 76.09 -41.85
CA THR A 164 115.93 76.84 -40.75
C THR A 164 115.74 76.13 -39.39
N LYS A 165 116.55 76.45 -38.37
CA LYS A 165 116.55 75.72 -37.07
C LYS A 165 115.20 75.80 -36.33
N GLU A 166 114.45 76.88 -36.51
CA GLU A 166 113.17 77.15 -35.83
C GLU A 166 112.03 76.28 -36.40
N GLU A 167 111.96 76.14 -37.73
CA GLU A 167 110.96 75.29 -38.41
C GLU A 167 111.11 73.81 -38.04
N LYS A 168 112.36 73.35 -37.88
CA LYS A 168 112.65 71.98 -37.42
C LYS A 168 112.20 71.73 -35.98
N GLN A 169 112.28 72.75 -35.11
CA GLN A 169 111.82 72.64 -33.73
C GLN A 169 110.29 72.62 -33.67
N HIS A 170 109.60 73.47 -34.42
CA HIS A 170 108.13 73.43 -34.53
C HIS A 170 107.62 72.08 -35.07
N LEU A 171 108.20 71.58 -36.16
CA LEU A 171 107.89 70.25 -36.70
C LEU A 171 108.15 69.13 -35.68
N SER A 172 109.19 69.25 -34.85
CA SER A 172 109.49 68.24 -33.82
C SER A 172 108.47 68.22 -32.68
N VAL A 173 107.94 69.39 -32.29
CA VAL A 173 106.91 69.53 -31.27
C VAL A 173 105.58 69.00 -31.81
N GLU A 174 105.22 69.34 -33.05
CA GLU A 174 104.03 68.79 -33.71
C GLU A 174 104.10 67.26 -33.88
N LEU A 175 105.28 66.73 -34.23
CA LEU A 175 105.53 65.29 -34.26
C LEU A 175 105.40 64.64 -32.87
N ALA A 176 105.86 65.33 -31.81
CA ALA A 176 105.72 64.85 -30.45
C ALA A 176 104.25 64.87 -29.98
N ASP A 177 103.49 65.91 -30.31
CA ASP A 177 102.07 66.05 -29.97
C ASP A 177 101.20 65.04 -30.71
N THR A 178 101.44 64.83 -32.01
CA THR A 178 100.77 63.78 -32.79
C THR A 178 101.09 62.39 -32.25
N LYS A 179 102.36 62.13 -31.87
CA LYS A 179 102.77 60.88 -31.23
C LYS A 179 102.15 60.70 -29.83
N ALA A 180 101.97 61.76 -29.06
CA ALA A 180 101.27 61.73 -27.77
C ALA A 180 99.77 61.47 -27.92
N LYS A 181 99.11 62.09 -28.92
CA LYS A 181 97.71 61.80 -29.28
C LYS A 181 97.54 60.35 -29.72
N LEU A 182 98.45 59.82 -30.55
CA LEU A 182 98.45 58.42 -30.97
C LEU A 182 98.53 57.46 -29.78
N ARG A 183 99.36 57.76 -28.77
CA ARG A 183 99.45 56.95 -27.53
C ARG A 183 98.15 56.99 -26.73
N ARG A 184 97.54 58.17 -26.58
CA ARG A 184 96.24 58.31 -25.91
C ARG A 184 95.15 57.52 -26.62
N TYR A 185 95.04 57.65 -27.95
CA TYR A 185 94.06 56.89 -28.72
C TYR A 185 94.29 55.38 -28.66
N ARG A 186 95.54 54.91 -28.55
CA ARG A 186 95.82 53.48 -28.32
C ARG A 186 95.35 53.01 -26.94
N GLN A 187 95.64 53.78 -25.90
CA GLN A 187 95.19 53.45 -24.55
C GLN A 187 93.65 53.49 -24.45
N GLU A 188 93.00 54.50 -25.02
CA GLU A 188 91.54 54.58 -25.10
C GLU A 188 90.96 53.38 -25.88
N LEU A 189 91.62 52.95 -26.96
CA LEU A 189 91.21 51.75 -27.69
C LEU A 189 91.34 50.48 -26.83
N GLU A 190 92.45 50.33 -26.10
CA GLU A 190 92.68 49.21 -25.18
C GLU A 190 91.62 49.17 -24.07
N GLU A 191 91.35 50.30 -23.40
CA GLU A 191 90.29 50.42 -22.38
C GLU A 191 88.90 50.13 -22.96
N LYS A 192 88.62 50.58 -24.18
CA LYS A 192 87.36 50.27 -24.87
C LYS A 192 87.26 48.79 -25.24
N THR A 193 88.36 48.14 -25.61
CA THR A 193 88.36 46.70 -25.86
C THR A 193 88.13 45.89 -24.60
N GLU A 194 88.68 46.29 -23.44
CA GLU A 194 88.42 45.63 -22.15
C GLU A 194 86.95 45.81 -21.73
N GLN A 195 86.41 47.03 -21.80
CA GLN A 195 84.98 47.29 -21.56
C GLN A 195 84.05 46.47 -22.48
N LEU A 196 84.43 46.30 -23.75
CA LEU A 196 83.69 45.45 -24.70
C LEU A 196 83.72 43.98 -24.27
N MET A 197 84.84 43.48 -23.76
CA MET A 197 84.95 42.10 -23.29
C MET A 197 84.12 41.85 -22.01
N ASP A 198 84.16 42.77 -21.06
CA ASP A 198 83.36 42.68 -19.83
C ASP A 198 81.86 42.70 -20.15
N SER A 199 81.43 43.62 -21.02
CA SER A 199 80.03 43.69 -21.46
C SER A 199 79.59 42.45 -22.24
N LYS A 200 80.47 41.84 -23.06
CA LYS A 200 80.18 40.55 -23.70
C LYS A 200 79.99 39.42 -22.70
N HIS A 201 80.87 39.31 -21.70
CA HIS A 201 80.74 38.28 -20.67
C HIS A 201 79.48 38.46 -19.81
N GLU A 202 79.09 39.70 -19.49
CA GLU A 202 77.84 39.96 -18.79
C GLU A 202 76.61 39.60 -19.64
N VAL A 203 76.65 39.88 -20.95
CA VAL A 203 75.59 39.43 -21.89
C VAL A 203 75.51 37.91 -21.94
N GLU A 204 76.64 37.20 -22.03
CA GLU A 204 76.68 35.73 -22.02
C GLU A 204 76.13 35.16 -20.71
N ARG A 205 76.45 35.77 -19.56
CA ARG A 205 75.94 35.39 -18.24
C ARG A 205 74.41 35.57 -18.18
N LEU A 206 73.90 36.71 -18.63
CA LEU A 206 72.47 37.00 -18.67
C LEU A 206 71.72 36.07 -19.63
N ASP A 207 72.31 35.69 -20.77
CA ASP A 207 71.72 34.73 -21.71
C ASP A 207 71.58 33.34 -21.09
N GLN A 208 72.58 32.88 -20.34
CA GLN A 208 72.52 31.62 -19.60
C GLN A 208 71.44 31.64 -18.51
N GLU A 209 71.33 32.74 -17.76
CA GLU A 209 70.28 32.94 -16.76
C GLU A 209 68.88 32.92 -17.39
N LEU A 210 68.73 33.60 -18.53
CA LEU A 210 67.48 33.66 -19.28
C LEU A 210 67.08 32.30 -19.85
N GLN A 211 68.04 31.50 -20.32
CA GLN A 211 67.78 30.11 -20.73
C GLN A 211 67.33 29.24 -19.56
N ARG A 212 67.98 29.37 -18.40
CA ARG A 212 67.60 28.65 -17.17
C ARG A 212 66.17 28.99 -16.74
N LEU A 213 65.82 30.29 -16.69
CA LEU A 213 64.48 30.75 -16.34
C LEU A 213 63.43 30.29 -17.35
N LYS A 214 63.76 30.24 -18.65
CA LYS A 214 62.86 29.68 -19.67
C LYS A 214 62.57 28.20 -19.45
N GLN A 215 63.59 27.40 -19.12
CA GLN A 215 63.41 25.97 -18.81
C GLN A 215 62.55 25.77 -17.56
N GLU A 216 62.81 26.54 -16.50
CA GLU A 216 62.04 26.50 -15.25
C GLU A 216 60.57 26.88 -15.48
N ASN A 217 60.31 27.92 -16.27
CA ASN A 217 58.95 28.31 -16.64
C ASN A 217 58.23 27.21 -17.45
N GLN A 218 58.94 26.54 -18.37
CA GLN A 218 58.38 25.40 -19.09
C GLN A 218 58.03 24.24 -18.16
N SER A 219 58.88 23.90 -17.18
CA SER A 219 58.56 22.85 -16.20
C SER A 219 57.35 23.22 -15.34
N LEU A 220 57.27 24.46 -14.86
CA LEU A 220 56.13 24.95 -14.07
C LEU A 220 54.83 24.95 -14.90
N SER A 221 54.90 25.26 -16.19
CA SER A 221 53.75 25.18 -17.10
C SER A 221 53.29 23.73 -17.35
N CYS A 222 54.22 22.78 -17.43
CA CYS A 222 53.89 21.35 -17.46
C CYS A 222 53.21 20.89 -16.16
N GLU A 223 53.74 21.28 -15.01
CA GLU A 223 53.17 20.95 -13.70
C GLU A 223 51.79 21.60 -13.48
N ALA A 224 51.61 22.85 -13.90
CA ALA A 224 50.30 23.50 -13.88
C ALA A 224 49.25 22.75 -14.71
N ARG A 225 49.65 22.10 -15.82
CA ARG A 225 48.76 21.25 -16.62
C ARG A 225 48.41 19.94 -15.90
N SER A 226 49.36 19.28 -15.23
CA SER A 226 49.06 18.05 -14.47
C SER A 226 48.15 18.32 -13.27
N VAL A 227 48.34 19.44 -12.57
CA VAL A 227 47.46 19.86 -11.47
C VAL A 227 46.01 20.04 -11.92
N ARG A 228 45.77 20.52 -13.15
CA ARG A 228 44.41 20.61 -13.72
C ARG A 228 43.78 19.23 -13.87
N VAL A 229 44.52 18.27 -14.44
CA VAL A 229 44.04 16.88 -14.61
C VAL A 229 43.71 16.24 -13.26
N TYR A 230 44.57 16.40 -12.25
CA TYR A 230 44.29 15.88 -10.91
C TYR A 230 43.07 16.54 -10.26
N ARG A 231 42.82 17.83 -10.53
CA ARG A 231 41.61 18.50 -10.05
C ARG A 231 40.36 17.86 -10.66
N ASP A 232 40.36 17.62 -11.97
CA ASP A 232 39.25 16.97 -12.68
C ASP A 232 39.00 15.54 -12.15
N GLU A 233 40.07 14.79 -11.85
CA GLU A 233 39.97 13.46 -11.22
C GLU A 233 39.36 13.53 -9.80
N VAL A 234 39.77 14.50 -9.00
CA VAL A 234 39.21 14.74 -7.66
C VAL A 234 37.73 15.11 -7.74
N ASP A 235 37.34 15.95 -8.70
CA ASP A 235 35.94 16.32 -8.89
C ASP A 235 35.09 15.11 -9.34
N SER A 236 35.61 14.27 -10.24
CA SER A 236 34.99 12.98 -10.60
C SER A 236 34.83 12.04 -9.40
N LEU A 237 35.84 11.99 -8.51
CA LEU A 237 35.79 11.20 -7.29
C LEU A 237 34.75 11.73 -6.31
N ARG A 238 34.65 13.05 -6.14
CA ARG A 238 33.63 13.69 -5.29
C ARG A 238 32.21 13.38 -5.77
N GLU A 239 31.97 13.47 -7.08
CA GLU A 239 30.68 13.08 -7.63
C GLU A 239 30.35 11.60 -7.42
N ARG A 240 31.36 10.72 -7.57
CA ARG A 240 31.19 9.29 -7.29
C ARG A 240 30.85 9.04 -5.81
N ALA A 241 31.54 9.70 -4.89
CA ALA A 241 31.24 9.60 -3.46
C ALA A 241 29.81 10.04 -3.16
N ALA A 242 29.38 11.20 -3.68
CA ALA A 242 28.01 11.69 -3.52
C ALA A 242 26.95 10.77 -4.18
N ARG A 243 27.30 9.99 -5.21
CA ARG A 243 26.42 8.94 -5.75
C ARG A 243 26.33 7.73 -4.83
N VAL A 244 27.45 7.32 -4.22
CA VAL A 244 27.46 6.23 -3.24
C VAL A 244 26.61 6.59 -2.03
N ASP A 245 26.77 7.79 -1.45
CA ASP A 245 25.97 8.24 -0.30
C ASP A 245 24.45 8.21 -0.59
N ARG A 246 24.05 8.57 -1.82
CA ARG A 246 22.65 8.49 -2.25
C ARG A 246 22.16 7.04 -2.32
N LEU A 247 22.95 6.15 -2.90
CA LEU A 247 22.61 4.72 -3.00
C LEU A 247 22.59 4.05 -1.61
N GLU A 248 23.46 4.45 -0.69
CA GLU A 248 23.45 3.96 0.69
C GLU A 248 22.17 4.38 1.42
N ASN A 249 21.73 5.63 1.23
CA ASN A 249 20.44 6.11 1.77
C ASN A 249 19.22 5.41 1.15
N GLU A 250 19.28 5.05 -0.12
CA GLU A 250 18.23 4.23 -0.75
C GLU A 250 18.24 2.80 -0.21
N LEU A 251 19.42 2.23 0.01
CA LEU A 251 19.59 0.89 0.58
C LEU A 251 19.06 0.82 2.02
N THR A 252 19.31 1.83 2.86
CA THR A 252 18.76 1.88 4.22
C THR A 252 17.23 1.93 4.19
N ARG A 253 16.64 2.79 3.36
CA ARG A 253 15.17 2.85 3.15
C ARG A 253 14.59 1.52 2.66
N CYS A 254 15.28 0.83 1.75
CA CYS A 254 14.87 -0.49 1.28
C CYS A 254 14.92 -1.55 2.40
N LYS A 255 15.93 -1.49 3.28
CA LYS A 255 16.00 -2.38 4.45
C LYS A 255 14.88 -2.12 5.45
N GLU A 256 14.53 -0.87 5.70
CA GLU A 256 13.39 -0.51 6.56
C GLU A 256 12.08 -1.08 5.99
N LYS A 257 11.81 -0.86 4.69
CA LYS A 257 10.65 -1.45 4.01
C LYS A 257 10.63 -2.98 4.08
N LEU A 258 11.80 -3.62 3.98
CA LEU A 258 11.91 -5.08 4.12
C LEU A 258 11.53 -5.54 5.53
N ASN A 259 11.92 -4.80 6.56
CA ASN A 259 11.52 -5.08 7.94
C ASN A 259 10.00 -4.95 8.11
N ASP A 260 9.38 -3.92 7.54
CA ASP A 260 7.91 -3.77 7.55
C ASP A 260 7.22 -4.97 6.89
N VAL A 261 7.73 -5.41 5.73
CA VAL A 261 7.21 -6.60 5.03
C VAL A 261 7.34 -7.85 5.90
N HIS A 262 8.47 -8.04 6.59
CA HIS A 262 8.63 -9.15 7.53
C HIS A 262 7.63 -9.07 8.69
N PHE A 263 7.42 -7.88 9.27
CA PHE A 263 6.44 -7.66 10.32
C PHE A 263 5.02 -8.02 9.85
N TYR A 264 4.58 -7.49 8.71
CA TYR A 264 3.24 -7.79 8.18
C TYR A 264 3.10 -9.26 7.80
N LYS A 265 4.15 -9.92 7.30
CA LYS A 265 4.13 -11.35 7.03
C LYS A 265 3.85 -12.15 8.30
N THR A 266 4.60 -11.91 9.37
CA THR A 266 4.39 -12.57 10.67
C THR A 266 2.99 -12.28 11.20
N ARG A 267 2.53 -11.03 11.12
CA ARG A 267 1.18 -10.66 11.58
C ARG A 267 0.07 -11.39 10.82
N VAL A 268 0.24 -11.59 9.51
CA VAL A 268 -0.72 -12.33 8.71
C VAL A 268 -0.67 -13.82 9.02
N GLU A 269 0.50 -14.38 9.32
CA GLU A 269 0.65 -15.78 9.77
C GLU A 269 -0.08 -16.01 11.10
N GLU A 270 0.12 -15.15 12.10
CA GLU A 270 -0.62 -15.18 13.37
C GLU A 270 -2.15 -15.14 13.16
N LEU A 271 -2.63 -14.19 12.35
CA LEU A 271 -4.06 -14.06 12.07
C LEU A 271 -4.64 -15.29 11.34
N ARG A 272 -3.82 -16.01 10.56
CA ARG A 272 -4.25 -17.27 9.92
C ARG A 272 -4.39 -18.38 10.94
N GLU A 273 -3.47 -18.48 11.88
CA GLU A 273 -3.56 -19.44 12.99
C GLU A 273 -4.78 -19.16 13.87
N ASP A 274 -5.02 -17.89 14.22
CA ASP A 274 -6.21 -17.47 14.97
C ASP A 274 -7.50 -17.84 14.21
N ASN A 275 -7.57 -17.59 12.90
CA ASN A 275 -8.73 -17.97 12.09
C ASN A 275 -8.94 -19.48 12.04
N LEU A 276 -7.86 -20.26 11.98
CA LEU A 276 -7.94 -21.72 11.97
C LEU A 276 -8.52 -22.24 13.28
N THR A 277 -8.04 -21.77 14.43
CA THR A 277 -8.61 -22.14 15.75
C THR A 277 -10.06 -21.70 15.90
N LEU A 278 -10.42 -20.51 15.38
CA LEU A 278 -11.81 -20.05 15.37
C LEU A 278 -12.72 -20.96 14.50
N MET A 279 -12.20 -21.45 13.38
CA MET A 279 -12.93 -22.37 12.50
C MET A 279 -13.16 -23.73 13.18
N GLU A 280 -12.15 -24.25 13.87
CA GLU A 280 -12.24 -25.50 14.65
C GLU A 280 -13.26 -25.39 15.80
N THR A 281 -13.21 -24.29 16.56
CA THR A 281 -14.17 -24.04 17.64
C THR A 281 -15.59 -23.87 17.11
N LYS A 282 -15.76 -23.19 15.96
CA LYS A 282 -17.06 -23.11 15.27
C LYS A 282 -17.57 -24.49 14.87
N MET A 283 -16.74 -25.34 14.25
CA MET A 283 -17.14 -26.71 13.89
C MET A 283 -17.62 -27.49 15.12
N LEU A 284 -16.86 -27.43 16.22
CA LEU A 284 -17.22 -28.11 17.46
C LEU A 284 -18.59 -27.64 18.00
N LEU A 285 -18.86 -26.33 17.95
CA LEU A 285 -20.15 -25.77 18.37
C LEU A 285 -21.29 -26.20 17.44
N GLU A 286 -21.07 -26.26 16.13
CA GLU A 286 -22.04 -26.76 15.16
C GLU A 286 -22.37 -28.25 15.41
N GLU A 287 -21.36 -29.07 15.70
CA GLU A 287 -21.54 -30.47 16.10
C GLU A 287 -22.36 -30.58 17.39
N GLN A 288 -22.03 -29.81 18.43
CA GLN A 288 -22.80 -29.80 19.69
C GLN A 288 -24.25 -29.35 19.48
N LEU A 289 -24.49 -28.37 18.59
CA LEU A 289 -25.82 -27.91 18.25
C LEU A 289 -26.61 -29.01 17.53
N SER A 290 -26.00 -29.69 16.55
CA SER A 290 -26.64 -30.80 15.84
C SER A 290 -26.97 -31.97 16.78
N ALA A 291 -26.07 -32.32 17.69
CA ALA A 291 -26.31 -33.34 18.71
C ALA A 291 -27.47 -32.95 19.64
N SER A 292 -27.57 -31.67 20.02
CA SER A 292 -28.68 -31.16 20.83
C SER A 292 -30.01 -31.22 20.09
N ARG A 293 -30.03 -30.87 18.80
CA ARG A 293 -31.22 -31.02 17.93
C ARG A 293 -31.66 -32.47 17.82
N GLY A 294 -30.73 -33.41 17.60
CA GLY A 294 -31.04 -34.84 17.56
C GLY A 294 -31.59 -35.39 18.89
N ARG A 295 -31.16 -34.86 20.04
CA ARG A 295 -31.78 -35.18 21.34
C ARG A 295 -33.21 -34.65 21.45
N PHE A 296 -33.45 -33.42 20.97
CA PHE A 296 -34.78 -32.82 20.99
C PHE A 296 -35.77 -33.60 20.11
N GLU A 297 -35.35 -34.04 18.92
CA GLU A 297 -36.17 -34.89 18.05
C GLU A 297 -36.55 -36.22 18.72
N LYS A 298 -35.59 -36.88 19.39
CA LYS A 298 -35.85 -38.10 20.17
C LYS A 298 -36.84 -37.84 21.30
N LEU A 299 -36.68 -36.74 22.03
CA LEU A 299 -37.61 -36.34 23.09
C LEU A 299 -39.03 -36.14 22.52
N HIS A 300 -39.15 -35.45 21.38
CA HIS A 300 -40.44 -35.24 20.72
C HIS A 300 -41.10 -36.58 20.29
N THR A 301 -40.33 -37.54 19.77
CA THR A 301 -40.86 -38.88 19.46
C THR A 301 -41.34 -39.62 20.70
N LEU A 302 -40.58 -39.57 21.80
CA LEU A 302 -40.96 -40.20 23.06
C LEU A 302 -42.20 -39.55 23.68
N GLU A 303 -42.35 -38.23 23.57
CA GLU A 303 -43.55 -37.51 24.00
C GLU A 303 -44.78 -37.95 23.21
N LYS A 304 -44.65 -38.09 21.88
CA LYS A 304 -45.72 -38.61 21.03
C LYS A 304 -46.14 -40.02 21.45
N ASP A 305 -45.17 -40.92 21.65
CA ASP A 305 -45.45 -42.29 22.11
C ASP A 305 -46.08 -42.31 23.51
N ASN A 306 -45.64 -41.43 24.41
CA ASN A 306 -46.23 -41.30 25.74
C ASN A 306 -47.70 -40.88 25.68
N LEU A 307 -48.05 -39.93 24.80
CA LEU A 307 -49.44 -39.52 24.58
C LEU A 307 -50.29 -40.65 24.00
N LEU A 308 -49.77 -41.42 23.04
CA LEU A 308 -50.45 -42.58 22.47
C LEU A 308 -50.71 -43.66 23.53
N LEU A 309 -49.71 -43.96 24.37
CA LEU A 309 -49.87 -44.92 25.46
C LEU A 309 -50.88 -44.44 26.50
N ARG A 310 -50.90 -43.14 26.84
CA ARG A 310 -51.91 -42.56 27.74
C ARG A 310 -53.32 -42.69 27.17
N ALA A 311 -53.50 -42.40 25.87
CA ALA A 311 -54.78 -42.60 25.20
C ALA A 311 -55.20 -44.07 25.25
N LYS A 312 -54.28 -45.00 24.98
CA LYS A 312 -54.58 -46.43 25.03
C LYS A 312 -54.94 -46.92 26.44
N ILE A 313 -54.28 -46.40 27.48
CA ILE A 313 -54.65 -46.69 28.88
C ILE A 313 -56.07 -46.21 29.15
N HIS A 314 -56.41 -44.98 28.74
CA HIS A 314 -57.75 -44.44 28.92
C HIS A 314 -58.82 -45.29 28.23
N ASP A 315 -58.58 -45.75 27.00
CA ASP A 315 -59.50 -46.66 26.29
C ASP A 315 -59.72 -47.96 27.07
N LEU A 316 -58.64 -48.57 27.58
CA LEU A 316 -58.73 -49.80 28.38
C LEU A 316 -59.43 -49.58 29.73
N GLU A 317 -59.25 -48.42 30.35
CA GLU A 317 -59.99 -48.05 31.58
C GLU A 317 -61.49 -47.93 31.29
N MET A 318 -61.86 -47.32 30.16
CA MET A 318 -63.26 -47.23 29.74
C MET A 318 -63.86 -48.60 29.41
N GLU A 319 -63.12 -49.48 28.73
CA GLU A 319 -63.51 -50.88 28.49
C GLU A 319 -63.74 -51.62 29.81
N ARG A 320 -62.78 -51.55 30.75
CA ARG A 320 -62.90 -52.12 32.10
C ARG A 320 -64.12 -51.61 32.85
N ASP A 321 -64.41 -50.31 32.77
CA ASP A 321 -65.55 -49.71 33.46
C ASP A 321 -66.89 -50.09 32.82
N ASN A 322 -66.91 -50.30 31.49
CA ASN A 322 -68.06 -50.89 30.79
C ASN A 322 -68.30 -52.34 31.23
N GLU A 323 -67.24 -53.16 31.28
CA GLU A 323 -67.32 -54.56 31.73
C GLU A 323 -67.76 -54.65 33.19
N ARG A 324 -67.26 -53.77 34.06
CA ARG A 324 -67.68 -53.68 35.45
C ARG A 324 -69.18 -53.39 35.56
N ARG A 325 -69.69 -52.39 34.85
CA ARG A 325 -71.14 -52.09 34.81
C ARG A 325 -71.96 -53.27 34.34
N ARG A 326 -71.51 -53.97 33.30
CA ARG A 326 -72.18 -55.16 32.79
C ARG A 326 -72.18 -56.31 33.80
N LEU A 327 -71.10 -56.49 34.56
CA LEU A 327 -71.05 -57.47 35.65
C LEU A 327 -72.02 -57.09 36.78
N GLU A 328 -72.10 -55.81 37.14
CA GLU A 328 -73.06 -55.31 38.13
C GLU A 328 -74.51 -55.60 37.67
N GLU A 329 -74.86 -55.28 36.43
CA GLU A 329 -76.17 -55.60 35.82
C GLU A 329 -76.48 -57.11 35.88
N LEU A 330 -75.53 -57.97 35.49
CA LEU A 330 -75.71 -59.43 35.54
C LEU A 330 -75.84 -59.97 36.97
N VAL A 331 -75.18 -59.35 37.96
CA VAL A 331 -75.33 -59.72 39.37
C VAL A 331 -76.72 -59.34 39.87
N GLU A 332 -77.21 -58.15 39.51
CA GLU A 332 -78.58 -57.71 39.83
C GLU A 332 -79.63 -58.64 39.20
N GLU A 333 -79.48 -58.98 37.92
CA GLU A 333 -80.34 -59.94 37.22
C GLU A 333 -80.32 -61.33 37.89
N ASN A 334 -79.14 -61.85 38.24
CA ASN A 334 -79.01 -63.12 38.95
C ASN A 334 -79.69 -63.09 40.32
N MET A 335 -79.55 -61.99 41.07
CA MET A 335 -80.20 -61.82 42.36
C MET A 335 -81.74 -61.80 42.20
N LEU A 336 -82.26 -61.11 41.19
CA LEU A 336 -83.70 -61.09 40.87
C LEU A 336 -84.21 -62.49 40.49
N LEU A 337 -83.46 -63.22 39.66
CA LEU A 337 -83.79 -64.60 39.30
C LEU A 337 -83.79 -65.53 40.52
N GLU A 338 -82.81 -65.40 41.42
CA GLU A 338 -82.76 -66.19 42.65
C GLU A 338 -83.96 -65.88 43.59
N ILE A 339 -84.34 -64.60 43.70
CA ILE A 339 -85.55 -64.19 44.44
C ILE A 339 -86.80 -64.79 43.79
N GLY A 340 -86.94 -64.67 42.46
CA GLY A 340 -88.07 -65.24 41.72
C GLY A 340 -88.15 -66.77 41.84
N GLN A 341 -87.00 -67.45 41.78
CA GLN A 341 -86.90 -68.89 42.01
C GLN A 341 -87.35 -69.27 43.42
N LYS A 342 -86.88 -68.56 44.46
CA LYS A 342 -87.31 -68.78 45.85
C LYS A 342 -88.79 -68.54 46.03
N GLN A 343 -89.35 -67.49 45.44
CA GLN A 343 -90.79 -67.20 45.47
C GLN A 343 -91.60 -68.32 44.81
N SER A 344 -91.24 -68.71 43.58
CA SER A 344 -91.90 -69.81 42.86
C SER A 344 -91.79 -71.15 43.60
N MET A 345 -90.65 -71.43 44.23
CA MET A 345 -90.48 -72.61 45.09
C MET A 345 -91.39 -72.57 46.32
N ASN A 346 -91.54 -71.41 46.97
CA ASN A 346 -92.46 -71.22 48.10
C ASN A 346 -93.92 -71.38 47.67
N GLU A 347 -94.32 -70.83 46.53
CA GLU A 347 -95.65 -71.01 45.95
C GLU A 347 -95.92 -72.49 45.62
N SER A 348 -94.93 -73.18 45.04
CA SER A 348 -95.02 -74.62 44.75
C SER A 348 -95.13 -75.46 46.03
N ALA A 349 -94.39 -75.10 47.08
CA ALA A 349 -94.53 -75.73 48.39
C ALA A 349 -95.90 -75.45 49.02
N HIS A 350 -96.44 -74.25 48.86
CA HIS A 350 -97.78 -73.89 49.35
C HIS A 350 -98.88 -74.64 48.59
N LEU A 351 -98.83 -74.71 47.26
CA LEU A 351 -99.73 -75.52 46.43
C LEU A 351 -99.59 -77.02 46.75
N GLY A 352 -98.36 -77.50 46.97
CA GLY A 352 -98.09 -78.86 47.44
C GLY A 352 -98.79 -79.13 48.77
N TRP A 353 -98.74 -78.19 49.71
CA TRP A 353 -99.48 -78.26 50.97
C TRP A 353 -100.99 -78.24 50.75
N GLU A 354 -101.53 -77.38 49.89
CA GLU A 354 -102.97 -77.35 49.55
C GLU A 354 -103.45 -78.67 48.93
N LEU A 355 -102.66 -79.26 48.04
CA LEU A 355 -102.93 -80.57 47.46
C LEU A 355 -102.89 -81.68 48.51
N GLU A 356 -101.95 -81.62 49.45
CA GLU A 356 -101.84 -82.58 50.55
C GLU A 356 -102.99 -82.43 51.56
N GLN A 357 -103.48 -81.19 51.78
CA GLN A 357 -104.70 -80.91 52.54
C GLN A 357 -105.94 -81.43 51.81
N LEU A 358 -106.05 -81.24 50.50
CA LEU A 358 -107.13 -81.81 49.69
C LEU A 358 -107.09 -83.35 49.69
N THR A 359 -105.90 -83.94 49.70
CA THR A 359 -105.72 -85.41 49.80
C THR A 359 -106.12 -85.93 51.19
N LYS A 360 -105.69 -85.26 52.27
CA LYS A 360 -106.15 -85.56 53.64
C LYS A 360 -107.65 -85.32 53.86
N ASN A 361 -108.24 -84.35 53.15
CA ASN A 361 -109.68 -84.10 53.15
C ASN A 361 -110.45 -85.10 52.25
N HIS A 362 -109.78 -85.77 51.32
CA HIS A 362 -110.35 -86.83 50.49
C HIS A 362 -110.32 -88.22 51.16
N ASP A 363 -109.48 -88.42 52.18
CA ASP A 363 -109.42 -89.67 52.96
C ASP A 363 -110.56 -89.84 54.00
N ASN A 364 -111.46 -88.86 54.13
CA ASN A 364 -112.55 -88.88 55.11
C ASN A 364 -113.96 -88.83 54.52
N THR A 365 -114.19 -89.12 53.23
CA THR A 365 -115.48 -89.63 52.76
C THR A 365 -115.40 -90.38 51.43
N ASN A 366 -115.79 -91.66 51.49
CA ASN A 366 -116.37 -92.45 50.40
C ASN A 366 -115.44 -93.01 49.30
N THR A 367 -114.54 -93.88 49.76
CA THR A 367 -114.22 -95.15 49.08
C THR A 367 -115.49 -95.97 48.82
N GLU A 368 -115.84 -96.20 47.54
CA GLU A 368 -116.15 -97.55 46.99
C GLU A 368 -116.68 -97.61 45.54
N THR A 369 -116.83 -96.52 44.80
CA THR A 369 -117.34 -96.60 43.40
C THR A 369 -116.52 -95.87 42.33
N ARG A 370 -115.35 -95.33 42.67
CA ARG A 370 -114.49 -94.58 41.73
C ARG A 370 -113.24 -95.31 41.19
N LYS A 371 -112.98 -96.55 41.62
CA LYS A 371 -111.77 -97.29 41.20
C LYS A 371 -111.85 -97.92 39.80
N SER A 372 -113.04 -98.17 39.26
CA SER A 372 -113.20 -98.79 37.93
C SER A 372 -113.08 -97.78 36.78
N LEU A 373 -113.59 -96.54 36.96
CA LEU A 373 -113.53 -95.49 35.92
C LEU A 373 -112.14 -94.83 35.85
N VAL A 374 -111.47 -94.67 37.00
CA VAL A 374 -110.12 -94.10 37.05
C VAL A 374 -109.12 -95.01 36.33
N HIS A 375 -109.29 -96.34 36.36
CA HIS A 375 -108.38 -97.24 35.65
C HIS A 375 -108.56 -97.14 34.12
N GLU A 376 -109.80 -97.11 33.62
CA GLU A 376 -110.08 -96.93 32.18
C GLU A 376 -109.68 -95.54 31.68
N LEU A 377 -109.87 -94.50 32.49
CA LEU A 377 -109.48 -93.13 32.14
C LEU A 377 -107.96 -92.95 32.18
N ASN A 378 -107.26 -93.63 33.09
CA ASN A 378 -105.80 -93.60 33.15
C ASN A 378 -105.18 -94.43 32.01
N GLU A 379 -105.81 -95.52 31.57
CA GLU A 379 -105.37 -96.29 30.40
C GLU A 379 -105.64 -95.51 29.09
N CYS A 380 -106.76 -94.80 28.98
CA CYS A 380 -107.08 -93.92 27.85
C CYS A 380 -106.20 -92.66 27.80
N VAL A 381 -105.92 -92.04 28.96
CA VAL A 381 -104.99 -90.90 29.07
C VAL A 381 -103.55 -91.35 28.81
N SER A 382 -103.11 -92.49 29.35
CA SER A 382 -101.77 -93.03 29.08
C SER A 382 -101.59 -93.39 27.61
N SER A 383 -102.61 -93.96 26.95
CA SER A 383 -102.62 -94.21 25.50
C SER A 383 -102.54 -92.91 24.69
N ARG A 384 -103.26 -91.86 25.12
CA ARG A 384 -103.21 -90.54 24.46
C ARG A 384 -101.88 -89.81 24.70
N VAL A 385 -101.29 -89.94 25.89
CA VAL A 385 -99.96 -89.41 26.21
C VAL A 385 -98.90 -90.14 25.39
N LEU A 386 -98.94 -91.47 25.29
CA LEU A 386 -98.03 -92.22 24.42
C LEU A 386 -98.15 -91.84 22.95
N LYS A 387 -99.37 -91.58 22.45
CA LYS A 387 -99.57 -91.04 21.10
C LYS A 387 -98.98 -89.64 20.94
N LEU A 388 -99.25 -88.73 21.88
CA LEU A 388 -98.69 -87.37 21.85
C LEU A 388 -97.17 -87.37 22.02
N GLU A 389 -96.59 -88.25 22.83
CA GLU A 389 -95.15 -88.41 22.95
C GLU A 389 -94.54 -88.98 21.67
N LYS A 390 -95.23 -89.90 20.99
CA LYS A 390 -94.77 -90.41 19.69
C LYS A 390 -94.83 -89.31 18.63
N GLU A 391 -95.93 -88.56 18.56
CA GLU A 391 -96.08 -87.42 17.66
C GLU A 391 -95.05 -86.32 17.98
N ASN A 392 -94.74 -86.06 19.26
CA ASN A 392 -93.74 -85.08 19.65
C ASN A 392 -92.32 -85.54 19.29
N ARG A 393 -92.00 -86.84 19.43
CA ARG A 393 -90.75 -87.42 18.92
C ARG A 393 -90.68 -87.36 17.39
N GLU A 394 -91.78 -87.62 16.68
CA GLU A 394 -91.86 -87.53 15.21
C GLU A 394 -91.74 -86.07 14.71
N LEU A 395 -92.30 -85.10 15.45
CA LEU A 395 -92.15 -83.67 15.20
C LEU A 395 -90.73 -83.18 15.52
N GLN A 396 -90.12 -83.61 16.62
CA GLN A 396 -88.72 -83.31 16.93
C GLN A 396 -87.79 -83.89 15.87
N ALA A 397 -87.99 -85.13 15.43
CA ALA A 397 -87.24 -85.71 14.32
C ALA A 397 -87.47 -84.99 12.97
N SER A 398 -88.65 -84.39 12.77
CA SER A 398 -88.92 -83.57 11.59
C SER A 398 -88.26 -82.19 11.69
N ILE A 399 -88.20 -81.59 12.89
CA ILE A 399 -87.48 -80.34 13.15
C ILE A 399 -85.98 -80.55 13.00
N GLU A 400 -85.42 -81.67 13.47
CA GLU A 400 -84.00 -82.00 13.28
C GLU A 400 -83.68 -82.20 11.79
N ARG A 401 -84.51 -82.93 11.04
CA ARG A 401 -84.35 -83.02 9.58
C ARG A 401 -84.44 -81.68 8.88
N LEU A 402 -85.39 -80.82 9.24
CA LEU A 402 -85.51 -79.47 8.67
C LEU A 402 -84.33 -78.56 9.05
N LYS A 403 -83.72 -78.76 10.22
CA LYS A 403 -82.49 -78.07 10.63
C LYS A 403 -81.29 -78.56 9.83
N GLU A 404 -81.16 -79.87 9.62
CA GLU A 404 -80.14 -80.47 8.77
C GLU A 404 -80.29 -80.01 7.31
N GLU A 405 -81.51 -80.01 6.76
CA GLU A 405 -81.80 -79.48 5.43
C GLU A 405 -81.50 -77.98 5.33
N ASN A 406 -81.79 -77.19 6.36
CA ASN A 406 -81.38 -75.77 6.41
C ASN A 406 -79.86 -75.62 6.44
N HIS A 407 -79.17 -76.45 7.21
CA HIS A 407 -77.71 -76.41 7.28
C HIS A 407 -77.09 -76.76 5.92
N VAL A 408 -77.62 -77.78 5.24
CA VAL A 408 -77.21 -78.14 3.87
C VAL A 408 -77.54 -77.03 2.87
N LEU A 409 -78.69 -76.36 2.97
CA LEU A 409 -79.02 -75.20 2.14
C LEU A 409 -78.10 -74.01 2.42
N GLN A 410 -77.71 -73.78 3.67
CA GLN A 410 -76.80 -72.72 4.05
C GLN A 410 -75.37 -73.02 3.59
N GLU A 411 -74.94 -74.29 3.64
CA GLU A 411 -73.68 -74.77 3.04
C GLU A 411 -73.71 -74.69 1.52
N GLN A 412 -74.84 -75.01 0.87
CA GLN A 412 -75.01 -74.84 -0.58
C GLN A 412 -75.02 -73.35 -0.98
N GLN A 413 -75.59 -72.46 -0.16
CA GLN A 413 -75.52 -71.00 -0.37
C GLN A 413 -74.10 -70.46 -0.19
N LEU A 414 -73.35 -70.95 0.80
CA LEU A 414 -71.94 -70.63 0.96
C LEU A 414 -71.13 -71.19 -0.22
N HIS A 415 -71.43 -72.39 -0.69
CA HIS A 415 -70.76 -72.99 -1.84
C HIS A 415 -71.11 -72.30 -3.17
N THR A 416 -72.34 -71.80 -3.36
CA THR A 416 -72.69 -70.95 -4.52
C THR A 416 -72.05 -69.57 -4.43
N GLN A 417 -71.94 -68.98 -3.22
CA GLN A 417 -71.15 -67.75 -3.02
C GLN A 417 -69.64 -67.97 -3.23
N GLU A 418 -69.11 -69.16 -2.98
CA GLU A 418 -67.72 -69.54 -3.26
C GLU A 418 -67.48 -69.87 -4.74
N LEU A 419 -68.48 -70.43 -5.45
CA LEU A 419 -68.46 -70.62 -6.91
C LEU A 419 -68.56 -69.27 -7.66
N ASP A 420 -69.36 -68.31 -7.17
CA ASP A 420 -69.38 -66.93 -7.68
C ASP A 420 -68.07 -66.16 -7.38
N ARG A 421 -67.22 -66.69 -6.49
CA ARG A 421 -65.89 -66.14 -6.16
C ARG A 421 -64.74 -66.93 -6.80
N GLY A 422 -65.08 -67.94 -7.61
CA GLY A 422 -64.17 -68.91 -8.22
C GLY A 422 -64.24 -68.98 -9.75
N GLU A 423 -64.77 -67.97 -10.45
CA GLU A 423 -64.48 -67.77 -11.88
C GLU A 423 -63.34 -66.74 -12.05
N PRO A 424 -62.13 -67.18 -12.44
CA PRO A 424 -61.13 -66.30 -13.03
C PRO A 424 -61.50 -65.97 -14.48
N GLU A 425 -61.25 -64.72 -14.85
CA GLU A 425 -61.55 -64.05 -16.10
C GLU A 425 -61.25 -64.85 -17.39
N SER A 426 -62.12 -64.66 -18.39
CA SER A 426 -61.74 -64.59 -19.81
C SER A 426 -62.65 -63.64 -20.57
#